data_AF-A0A4Q7FVL8-F1
#
_entry.id   AF-A0A4Q7FVL8-F1
#
_cell.length_a   1.000
_cell.length_b   1.000
_cell.length_c   1.000
_cell.angle_alpha   90.00
_cell.angle_beta   90.00
_cell.angle_gamma   90.00
#
_symmetry.space_group_name_H-M   'P 1'
#
loop_
_entity.id
_entity.type
_entity.pdbx_description
1 polymer ?
#
loop_
_entity_poly.entity_id
_entity_poly.type
_entity_poly.pdbx_seq_one_letter_code
_entity_poly.pdbx_strand_id
1 'polypeptide(L)' 'MPYAYKLNEDVRHQAQGPQGRAATEPQMTYTIVQHMPIESDGRVRYRIRCKSKNIERVVTEDQLSYFQ' A
#
# COMPACT_ATOMS: atom_id res chain seq x y z
N MET A 1 -25.13 -28.93 -7.92
CA MET A 1 -23.77 -28.41 -7.72
C MET A 1 -23.87 -26.91 -7.46
N PRO A 2 -23.66 -26.41 -6.23
CA PRO A 2 -23.66 -24.97 -5.99
C PRO A 2 -22.28 -24.42 -6.41
N TYR A 3 -22.24 -23.67 -7.50
CA TYR A 3 -21.03 -22.99 -7.93
C TYR A 3 -20.78 -21.80 -6.99
N ALA A 4 -19.67 -21.83 -6.26
CA ALA A 4 -19.23 -20.73 -5.42
C ALA A 4 -18.53 -19.67 -6.28
N TYR A 5 -19.30 -18.73 -6.84
CA TYR A 5 -18.73 -17.57 -7.51
C TYR A 5 -18.19 -16.59 -6.46
N LYS A 6 -16.88 -16.31 -6.52
CA LYS A 6 -16.24 -15.22 -5.76
C LYS A 6 -15.71 -14.17 -6.74
N LEU A 7 -15.94 -12.91 -6.41
CA LEU A 7 -15.41 -11.79 -7.18
C LEU A 7 -13.89 -11.77 -6.98
N ASN A 8 -13.14 -11.85 -8.09
CA ASN A 8 -11.68 -11.88 -8.03
C ASN A 8 -11.14 -10.46 -7.83
N GLU A 9 -10.74 -10.13 -6.61
CA GLU A 9 -10.18 -8.82 -6.23
C GLU A 9 -8.86 -8.50 -6.94
N ASP A 10 -8.22 -9.49 -7.56
CA ASP A 10 -6.98 -9.29 -8.34
C ASP A 10 -7.24 -8.81 -9.78
N VAL A 11 -8.50 -8.89 -10.27
CA VAL A 11 -8.87 -8.40 -11.60
C VAL A 11 -9.14 -6.90 -11.53
N ARG A 12 -8.09 -6.10 -11.76
CA ARG A 12 -8.22 -4.65 -11.90
C ARG A 12 -8.63 -4.31 -13.32
N HIS A 13 -9.89 -3.93 -13.51
CA HIS A 13 -10.36 -3.35 -14.76
C HIS A 13 -9.62 -2.03 -15.00
N GLN A 14 -8.61 -2.04 -15.87
CA GLN A 14 -8.05 -0.80 -16.38
C GLN A 14 -9.12 -0.13 -17.25
N ALA A 15 -9.34 1.16 -17.06
CA ALA A 15 -10.18 1.93 -17.97
C ALA A 15 -9.54 1.87 -19.36
N GLN A 16 -10.16 1.14 -20.30
CA GLN A 16 -9.81 1.16 -21.72
C GLN A 16 -10.16 2.54 -22.29
N GLY A 17 -9.34 3.54 -21.98
CA GLY A 17 -9.33 4.85 -22.61
C GLY A 17 -8.33 4.89 -23.77
N PRO A 18 -8.32 5.98 -24.57
CA PRO A 18 -7.38 6.14 -25.67
C PRO A 18 -5.93 5.91 -25.19
N GLN A 19 -5.19 5.09 -25.94
CA GLN A 19 -3.80 4.74 -25.67
C GLN A 19 -2.96 6.02 -25.58
N GLY A 20 -2.50 6.38 -24.38
CA GLY A 20 -1.75 7.62 -24.17
C GLY A 20 -1.82 8.22 -22.77
N ARG A 21 -2.70 7.74 -21.89
CA ARG A 21 -2.58 8.09 -20.46
C ARG A 21 -1.32 7.41 -19.91
N ALA A 22 -0.41 8.22 -19.38
CA ALA A 22 0.77 7.78 -18.64
C ALA A 22 0.34 6.64 -17.71
N ALA A 23 1.05 5.51 -17.75
CA ALA A 23 0.81 4.40 -16.84
C ALA A 23 0.72 4.99 -15.44
N THR A 24 -0.44 4.87 -14.80
CA THR A 24 -0.59 5.33 -13.42
C THR A 24 0.46 4.59 -12.64
N GLU A 25 1.42 5.32 -12.05
CA GLU A 25 2.46 4.69 -11.27
C GLU A 25 1.78 3.72 -10.30
N PRO A 26 2.28 2.48 -10.19
CA PRO A 26 1.64 1.50 -9.35
C PRO A 26 1.57 2.07 -7.93
N GLN A 27 0.35 2.24 -7.42
CA GLN A 27 0.13 2.71 -6.06
C GLN A 27 0.97 1.85 -5.11
N MET A 28 1.97 2.45 -4.47
CA MET A 28 2.81 1.77 -3.48
C MET A 28 1.99 1.60 -2.20
N THR A 29 1.21 0.52 -2.15
CA THR A 29 0.48 0.14 -0.93
C THR A 29 1.45 -0.48 0.06
N TYR A 30 1.54 0.12 1.24
CA TYR A 30 2.30 -0.39 2.38
C TYR A 30 1.35 -0.92 3.44
N THR A 31 1.71 -2.02 4.09
CA THR A 31 0.98 -2.59 5.22
C THR A 31 1.78 -2.35 6.49
N ILE A 32 1.15 -1.85 7.54
CA ILE A 32 1.79 -1.71 8.86
C ILE A 32 1.91 -3.11 9.47
N VAL A 33 3.15 -3.53 9.71
CA VAL A 33 3.48 -4.84 10.31
C VAL A 33 3.56 -4.72 11.82
N GLN A 34 4.17 -3.65 12.32
CA GLN A 34 4.41 -3.50 13.75
C GLN A 34 4.50 -2.02 14.16
N HIS A 35 4.01 -1.72 15.36
CA HIS A 35 4.24 -0.45 16.03
C HIS A 35 5.54 -0.52 16.83
N MET A 36 6.46 0.41 16.59
CA MET A 36 7.72 0.49 17.33
C MET A 36 7.53 1.26 18.65
N PRO A 37 8.37 1.00 19.67
CA PRO A 37 8.36 1.79 20.89
C PRO A 37 8.67 3.26 20.61
N ILE A 38 8.02 4.14 21.34
CA ILE A 38 8.20 5.60 21.26
C ILE A 38 9.50 5.96 21.97
N GLU A 39 10.41 6.61 21.27
CA GLU A 39 11.68 7.09 21.84
C GLU A 39 11.53 8.48 22.47
N SER A 40 12.61 9.06 23.01
CA SER A 40 12.63 10.35 23.71
C SER A 40 12.17 11.56 22.88
N ASP A 41 12.12 11.42 21.55
CA ASP A 41 11.55 12.36 20.58
C ASP A 41 10.00 12.41 20.64
N GLY A 42 9.35 11.41 21.22
CA GLY A 42 7.89 11.34 21.31
C GLY A 42 7.19 10.96 20.00
N ARG A 43 7.95 10.75 18.91
CA ARG A 43 7.40 10.39 17.61
C ARG A 43 7.11 8.90 17.49
N VAL A 44 5.95 8.59 16.94
CA VAL A 44 5.54 7.23 16.63
C VAL A 44 6.24 6.73 15.38
N ARG A 45 6.73 5.49 15.43
CA ARG A 45 7.35 4.80 14.31
C ARG A 45 6.64 3.48 14.02
N TYR A 46 6.50 3.18 12.75
CA TYR A 46 5.85 1.98 12.24
C TYR A 46 6.83 1.19 11.40
N ARG A 47 6.87 -0.13 11.59
CA ARG A 47 7.48 -1.04 10.63
C ARG A 47 6.44 -1.36 9.57
N ILE A 48 6.72 -0.99 8.34
CA ILE A 48 5.82 -1.20 7.20
C ILE A 48 6.45 -2.15 6.19
N ARG A 49 5.61 -2.93 5.50
CA ARG A 49 6.00 -3.84 4.42
C ARG A 49 5.35 -3.42 3.12
N CYS A 50 6.13 -3.32 2.06
CA CYS A 50 5.62 -3.07 0.72
C CYS A 50 4.99 -4.35 0.14
N LYS A 51 3.74 -4.29 -0.30
CA LYS A 51 3.03 -5.45 -0.87
C LYS A 51 3.72 -5.98 -2.13
N SER A 52 4.28 -5.10 -2.96
CA SER A 52 4.86 -5.47 -4.25
C SER A 52 6.33 -5.87 -4.18
N LYS A 53 7.11 -5.26 -3.28
CA LYS A 53 8.57 -5.47 -3.23
C LYS A 53 9.05 -6.34 -2.06
N ASN A 54 8.17 -6.77 -1.15
CA ASN A 54 8.54 -7.49 0.09
C ASN A 54 9.64 -6.78 0.90
N ILE A 55 9.79 -5.47 0.73
CA ILE A 55 10.75 -4.66 1.47
C ILE A 55 10.07 -4.20 2.76
N GLU A 56 10.74 -4.44 3.88
CA GLU A 56 10.36 -3.89 5.17
C GLU A 56 11.21 -2.65 5.48
N ARG A 57 10.55 -1.60 5.97
CA ARG A 57 11.23 -0.39 6.44
C ARG A 57 10.53 0.18 7.66
N VAL A 58 11.29 0.92 8.47
CA VAL A 58 10.75 1.68 9.60
C VAL A 58 10.50 3.11 9.13
N VAL A 59 9.30 3.62 9.36
CA VAL A 59 8.87 4.98 8.98
C VAL A 59 8.21 5.67 10.16
N THR A 60 8.30 6.99 10.20
CA THR A 60 7.55 7.83 11.13
C THR A 60 6.17 8.15 10.59
N GLU A 61 5.27 8.63 11.45
CA GLU A 61 3.92 9.03 11.06
C GLU A 61 3.91 10.13 9.99
N ASP A 62 4.79 11.14 10.09
CA ASP A 62 4.97 12.19 9.06
C ASP A 62 5.31 11.65 7.66
N GLN A 63 5.96 10.49 7.57
CA GLN A 63 6.32 9.87 6.29
C GLN A 63 5.18 9.05 5.69
N LEU A 64 4.15 8.73 6.50
CA LEU A 64 2.93 8.06 6.08
C LEU A 64 1.83 9.07 5.72
N SER A 65 1.83 10.25 6.35
CA SER A 65 0.94 11.34 5.97
C SER A 65 1.33 11.87 4.59
N TYR A 66 0.64 11.37 3.57
CA TYR A 66 0.72 11.91 2.22
C TYR A 66 0.08 13.32 2.26
N PHE A 67 0.89 14.37 2.09
CA PHE A 67 0.34 15.67 1.70
C PHE A 67 -0.20 15.49 0.28
N GLN A 68 -1.52 15.48 0.14
CA GLN A 68 -2.22 15.51 -1.14
C GLN A 68 -2.38 16.96 -1.60
#